data_AF-A0A964HEQ8-F1
#
_entry.id   AF-A0A964HEQ8-F1
#
_cell.length_a   1.000
_cell.length_b   1.000
_cell.length_c   1.000
_cell.angle_alpha   90.00
_cell.angle_beta   90.00
_cell.angle_gamma   90.00
#
_symmetry.space_group_name_H-M   'P 1'
#
loop_
_entity.id
_entity.type
_entity.pdbx_description
1 polymer ?
#
loop_
_entity_poly.entity_id
_entity_poly.type
_entity_poly.pdbx_seq_one_letter_code
_entity_poly.pdbx_strand_id
1 'polypeptide(L)'
;MLELSLHRAARIAPFILALAGCSGNLDAAMWECQLDVQKGNAGKSAEAKAERGRAIEACMLERGYHLDGSKSSCQPGSLTSACYRKT
;
A
#
# COMPACT_ATOMS: atom_id res chain seq x y z
N MET A 1 -9.12 35.63 -33.56
CA MET A 1 -7.91 34.78 -33.51
C MET A 1 -7.56 34.52 -32.04
N LEU A 2 -8.49 34.04 -31.20
CA LEU A 2 -8.77 32.63 -30.88
C LEU A 2 -8.03 31.57 -31.73
N GLU A 3 -7.63 30.48 -31.07
CA GLU A 3 -6.98 29.27 -31.59
C GLU A 3 -5.45 29.34 -31.81
N LEU A 4 -4.61 29.30 -30.75
CA LEU A 4 -3.30 28.62 -30.87
C LEU A 4 -2.46 28.36 -29.59
N SER A 5 -3.01 28.43 -28.36
CA SER A 5 -2.20 28.17 -27.15
C SER A 5 -2.62 26.96 -26.31
N LEU A 6 -3.66 26.22 -26.71
CA LEU A 6 -4.24 25.16 -25.88
C LEU A 6 -3.76 23.72 -26.20
N HIS A 7 -2.70 23.55 -26.98
CA HIS A 7 -2.22 22.21 -27.39
C HIS A 7 -0.85 21.79 -26.81
N ARG A 8 -0.17 22.66 -26.05
CA ARG A 8 1.13 22.32 -25.43
C ARG A 8 1.08 22.00 -23.92
N ALA A 9 -0.10 22.06 -23.31
CA ALA A 9 -0.27 21.74 -21.88
C ALA A 9 -0.68 20.27 -21.61
N ALA A 10 -0.98 19.47 -22.64
CA ALA A 10 -1.66 18.18 -22.49
C ALA A 10 -0.84 16.95 -22.89
N ARG A 11 0.50 17.01 -22.88
CA ARG A 11 1.34 15.83 -23.19
C ARG A 11 2.42 15.50 -22.16
N ILE A 12 2.41 16.15 -20.99
CA ILE A 12 3.38 15.91 -19.93
C ILE A 12 2.66 15.64 -18.59
N ALA A 13 1.61 14.83 -18.65
CA ALA A 13 0.96 14.21 -17.50
C ALA A 13 0.12 13.07 -18.09
N PRO A 14 0.48 11.78 -17.96
CA PRO A 14 0.89 11.13 -16.71
C PRO A 14 1.90 9.98 -16.95
N PHE A 15 3.21 10.24 -16.96
CA PHE A 15 4.22 9.16 -17.00
C PHE A 15 5.23 9.24 -15.85
N ILE A 16 5.01 10.14 -14.89
CA ILE A 16 5.81 10.21 -13.66
C ILE A 16 5.02 9.56 -12.53
N LEU A 17 4.74 8.26 -12.63
CA LEU A 17 4.31 7.46 -11.48
C LEU A 17 4.72 5.98 -11.62
N ALA A 18 5.86 5.73 -12.28
CA ALA A 18 6.40 4.39 -12.50
C ALA A 18 7.85 4.24 -11.98
N LEU A 19 8.24 5.03 -10.97
CA LEU A 19 9.55 4.94 -10.30
C LEU A 19 9.43 4.64 -8.80
N ALA A 20 8.45 3.82 -8.40
CA ALA A 20 8.48 3.15 -7.09
C ALA A 20 9.06 1.72 -7.18
N GLY A 21 9.86 1.45 -8.22
CA GLY A 21 10.69 0.26 -8.31
C GLY A 21 12.03 0.51 -7.62
N CYS A 22 12.44 -0.42 -6.75
CA CYS A 22 13.77 -0.54 -6.14
C CYS A 22 14.04 0.18 -4.82
N SER A 23 13.15 0.06 -3.84
CA SER A 23 13.60 -0.05 -2.46
C SER A 23 12.76 -1.09 -1.75
N GLY A 24 13.39 -2.17 -1.28
CA GLY A 24 12.77 -3.19 -0.43
C GLY A 24 12.46 -2.65 0.96
N ASN A 25 11.91 -1.44 1.03
CA ASN A 25 11.59 -0.75 2.25
C ASN A 25 10.23 -1.24 2.74
N LEU A 26 10.23 -1.82 3.93
CA LEU A 26 9.08 -2.41 4.59
C LEU A 26 7.89 -1.45 4.71
N ASP A 27 8.18 -0.16 4.93
CA ASP A 27 7.18 0.90 5.00
C ASP A 27 6.47 1.12 3.66
N ALA A 28 7.21 1.08 2.55
CA ALA A 28 6.64 1.19 1.21
C ALA A 28 5.76 -0.01 0.89
N ALA A 29 6.19 -1.23 1.24
CA ALA A 29 5.37 -2.43 1.07
C ALA A 29 4.06 -2.35 1.87
N MET A 30 4.12 -1.93 3.13
CA MET A 30 2.95 -1.73 3.98
C MET A 30 2.00 -0.68 3.40
N TRP A 31 2.53 0.45 2.94
CA TRP A 31 1.75 1.52 2.34
C TRP A 31 0.99 1.05 1.09
N GLU A 32 1.67 0.38 0.16
CA GLU A 32 1.04 -0.15 -1.05
C GLU A 32 -0.07 -1.17 -0.72
N CYS A 33 0.20 -2.10 0.20
CA CYS A 33 -0.82 -3.07 0.65
C CYS A 33 -2.04 -2.37 1.28
N GLN A 34 -1.83 -1.29 2.05
CA GLN A 34 -2.92 -0.51 2.61
C GLN A 34 -3.73 0.24 1.56
N LEU A 35 -3.10 0.73 0.50
CA LEU A 35 -3.79 1.40 -0.60
C LEU A 35 -4.65 0.43 -1.41
N ASP A 36 -4.12 -0.76 -1.69
CA ASP A 36 -4.83 -1.77 -2.49
C ASP A 36 -6.07 -2.29 -1.76
N VAL A 37 -5.97 -2.55 -0.45
CA VAL A 37 -7.11 -3.01 0.35
C VAL A 37 -8.15 -1.91 0.56
N GLN A 38 -7.76 -0.63 0.63
CA GLN A 38 -8.71 0.48 0.77
C GLN A 38 -9.56 0.70 -0.48
N LYS A 39 -9.05 0.39 -1.68
CA LYS A 39 -9.83 0.47 -2.93
C LYS A 39 -11.00 -0.52 -2.96
N GLY A 40 -10.93 -1.61 -2.20
CA GLY A 40 -11.97 -2.66 -2.15
C GLY A 40 -12.92 -2.59 -0.96
N ASN A 41 -12.54 -1.95 0.16
CA ASN A 41 -13.29 -1.99 1.41
C ASN A 41 -13.86 -0.61 1.81
N ALA A 42 -15.17 -0.42 1.61
CA ALA A 42 -15.90 0.80 1.98
C ALA A 42 -16.51 0.79 3.41
N GLY A 43 -16.25 -0.25 4.21
CA GLY A 43 -16.88 -0.46 5.53
C GLY A 43 -16.07 0.07 6.71
N LYS A 44 -16.76 0.66 7.71
CA LYS A 44 -16.19 1.08 9.01
C LYS A 44 -16.51 0.11 10.17
N SER A 45 -17.10 -1.06 9.89
CA SER A 45 -17.46 -2.03 10.93
C SER A 45 -16.22 -2.72 11.52
N ALA A 46 -16.38 -3.35 12.69
CA ALA A 46 -15.31 -4.12 13.31
C ALA A 46 -14.87 -5.30 12.42
N GLU A 47 -15.82 -5.94 11.75
CA GLU A 47 -15.62 -7.03 10.81
C GLU A 47 -14.82 -6.56 9.59
N ALA A 48 -15.17 -5.41 9.02
CA ALA A 48 -14.44 -4.82 7.89
C ALA A 48 -13.00 -4.44 8.27
N LYS A 49 -12.78 -3.98 9.51
CA LYS A 49 -11.44 -3.71 10.03
C LYS A 49 -10.61 -4.99 10.17
N ALA A 50 -11.20 -6.06 10.70
CA ALA A 50 -10.52 -7.35 10.84
C ALA A 50 -10.17 -7.96 9.47
N GLU A 51 -11.11 -7.87 8.52
CA GLU A 51 -10.89 -8.29 7.13
C GLU A 51 -9.79 -7.48 6.45
N ARG A 52 -9.79 -6.16 6.60
CA ARG A 52 -8.70 -5.29 6.13
C ARG A 52 -7.34 -5.71 6.70
N GLY A 53 -7.28 -6.01 8.00
CA GLY A 53 -6.05 -6.48 8.64
C GLY A 53 -5.52 -7.77 8.00
N ARG A 54 -6.39 -8.76 7.79
CA ARG A 54 -6.03 -10.03 7.13
C ARG A 54 -5.57 -9.84 5.68
N ALA A 55 -6.23 -8.97 4.93
CA ALA A 55 -5.86 -8.71 3.53
C ALA A 55 -4.50 -8.01 3.41
N ILE A 56 -4.20 -7.07 4.32
CA ILE A 56 -2.89 -6.41 4.37
C ILE A 56 -1.80 -7.42 4.77
N GLU A 57 -2.06 -8.27 5.76
CA GLU A 57 -1.13 -9.32 6.18
C GLU A 57 -0.81 -10.30 5.04
N ALA A 58 -1.83 -10.73 4.27
CA ALA A 58 -1.63 -11.56 3.08
C ALA A 58 -0.77 -10.85 2.01
N CYS A 59 -1.03 -9.56 1.73
CA CYS A 59 -0.23 -8.79 0.79
C CYS A 59 1.24 -8.64 1.24
N MET A 60 1.48 -8.44 2.55
CA MET A 60 2.83 -8.39 3.09
C MET A 60 3.55 -9.74 2.94
N LEU A 61 2.83 -10.84 3.16
CA LEU A 61 3.33 -12.21 2.99
C LEU A 61 3.73 -12.50 1.54
N GLU A 62 2.90 -12.13 0.56
CA GLU A 62 3.22 -12.26 -0.88
C GLU A 62 4.47 -11.48 -1.28
N ARG A 63 4.77 -10.40 -0.56
CA ARG A 63 5.95 -9.56 -0.75
C ARG A 63 7.18 -10.03 0.06
N GLY A 64 7.09 -11.17 0.75
CA GLY A 64 8.18 -11.79 1.51
C GLY A 64 8.41 -11.19 2.91
N TYR A 65 7.37 -10.57 3.48
CA TYR A 65 7.40 -10.03 4.84
C TYR A 65 6.46 -10.83 5.74
N HIS A 66 6.96 -11.20 6.91
CA HIS A 66 6.23 -11.98 7.90
C HIS A 66 6.02 -11.18 9.18
N LEU A 67 4.89 -11.44 9.86
CA LEU A 67 4.65 -10.89 11.18
C LEU A 67 5.76 -11.33 12.15
N ASP A 68 6.35 -10.37 12.84
CA ASP A 68 7.42 -10.60 13.79
C ASP A 68 6.85 -11.07 15.14
N GLY A 69 6.65 -12.39 15.25
CA GLY A 69 6.15 -13.04 16.47
C GLY A 69 7.08 -12.92 17.68
N SER A 70 8.30 -12.38 17.52
CA SER A 70 9.19 -12.08 18.65
C SER A 70 8.78 -10.82 19.42
N LYS A 71 7.99 -9.93 18.80
CA LYS A 71 7.48 -8.71 19.43
C LYS A 71 6.09 -8.97 20.00
N SER A 72 5.98 -8.97 21.33
CA SER A 72 4.69 -9.17 22.03
C SER A 72 3.64 -8.10 21.71
N SER A 73 4.07 -6.92 21.26
CA SER A 73 3.19 -5.84 20.79
C SER A 73 2.60 -6.07 19.40
N CYS A 74 3.07 -7.07 18.66
CA CYS A 74 2.63 -7.38 17.31
C CYS A 74 1.56 -8.47 17.34
N GLN A 75 0.42 -8.17 16.74
CA GLN A 75 -0.75 -9.04 16.69
C GLN A 75 -1.14 -9.29 15.23
N PRO A 76 -1.80 -10.43 14.92
CA PRO A 76 -2.39 -10.66 13.60
C PRO A 76 -3.26 -9.49 13.16
N GLY A 77 -3.16 -9.10 11.90
CA GLY A 77 -3.81 -7.90 11.37
C GLY A 77 -3.16 -6.57 11.80
N SER A 78 -1.92 -6.57 12.31
CA SER A 78 -1.18 -5.33 12.55
C SER A 78 -1.03 -4.53 11.26
N LEU A 79 -1.34 -3.23 11.34
CA LEU A 79 -1.25 -2.28 10.23
C LEU A 79 0.04 -1.46 10.28
N THR A 80 1.00 -1.85 11.11
CA THR A 80 2.28 -1.16 11.28
C THR A 80 3.39 -1.98 10.63
N SER A 81 4.19 -1.35 9.78
CA SER A 81 5.37 -1.96 9.17
C SER A 81 6.34 -2.51 10.21
N ALA A 82 6.51 -1.82 11.36
CA ALA A 82 7.39 -2.23 12.45
C ALA A 82 7.11 -3.63 13.03
N CYS A 83 5.90 -4.17 12.79
CA CYS A 83 5.52 -5.52 13.19
C CYS A 83 5.83 -6.61 12.17
N TYR A 84 6.45 -6.26 11.05
CA TYR A 84 6.82 -7.20 10.02
C TYR A 84 8.34 -7.22 9.86
N ARG A 85 8.86 -8.33 9.34
CA ARG A 85 10.27 -8.49 9.02
C ARG A 85 10.42 -9.26 7.72
N LYS A 86 11.49 -8.98 6.98
CA LYS A 86 11.82 -9.74 5.79
C LYS A 86 12.37 -11.11 6.21
N THR A 87 11.87 -12.17 5.62
CA THR A 87 12.46 -13.51 5.73
C THR A 87 13.58 -13.72 4.73
#